data_AF-A0A8J7TMV0-F1
#
_entry.id   AF-A0A8J7TMV0-F1
#
_cell.length_a   1.000
_cell.length_b   1.000
_cell.length_c   1.000
_cell.angle_alpha   90.00
_cell.angle_beta   90.00
_cell.angle_gamma   90.00
#
_symmetry.space_group_name_H-M   'P 1'
#
loop_
_entity.id
_entity.type
_entity.pdbx_description
1 polymer ?
#
loop_
_entity_poly.entity_id
_entity_poly.type
_entity_poly.pdbx_seq_one_letter_code
_entity_poly.pdbx_strand_id
1 'polypeptide(L)' 'MAIPMNTPVTVLLMSGEQVDGEVAMIDQSTYLCLRREGETLYLPWSAIKCVRGPALPERGVGSSLPQGNRYTPTT' A
#
# COMPACT_ATOMS: atom_id res chain seq x y z
N MET A 1 9.85 8.43 -6.81
CA MET A 1 8.42 8.32 -6.43
C MET A 1 8.32 8.83 -5.00
N ALA A 2 7.68 9.98 -4.79
CA ALA A 2 7.39 10.47 -3.44
C ALA A 2 5.91 10.23 -3.19
N ILE A 3 5.57 9.50 -2.13
CA ILE A 3 4.17 9.35 -1.71
C ILE A 3 3.78 10.70 -1.06
N PRO A 4 2.67 11.33 -1.44
CA PRO A 4 2.28 12.59 -0.81
C PRO A 4 1.90 12.36 0.66
N MET A 5 2.20 13.33 1.53
CA MET A 5 1.68 13.32 2.90
C MET A 5 0.15 13.39 2.92
N ASN A 6 -0.47 12.85 3.97
CA ASN A 6 -1.92 12.71 4.16
C ASN A 6 -2.60 11.90 3.04
N THR A 7 -1.84 11.04 2.35
CA THR A 7 -2.41 10.10 1.38
C THR A 7 -2.89 8.87 2.11
N PRO A 8 -4.16 8.44 1.96
CA PRO A 8 -4.61 7.16 2.47
C PRO A 8 -3.90 6.04 1.71
N VAL A 9 -3.29 5.11 2.44
CA VAL A 9 -2.57 3.97 1.89
C VAL A 9 -2.89 2.69 2.66
N THR A 10 -2.82 1.57 1.95
CA THR A 10 -2.81 0.23 2.51
C THR A 10 -1.40 -0.33 2.36
N VAL A 11 -0.78 -0.70 3.47
CA VAL A 11 0.55 -1.29 3.50
C VAL A 11 0.42 -2.79 3.70
N LEU A 12 0.96 -3.57 2.77
CA LEU A 12 1.12 -5.01 2.93
C LEU A 12 2.49 -5.27 3.58
N LEU A 13 2.48 -5.90 4.75
CA LEU A 13 3.70 -6.30 5.44
C LEU A 13 4.24 -7.63 4.90
N MET A 14 5.52 -7.89 5.17
CA MET A 14 6.17 -9.17 4.83
C MET A 14 5.52 -10.36 5.56
N SER A 15 4.89 -10.13 6.72
CA SER A 15 4.09 -11.13 7.44
C SER A 15 2.80 -11.54 6.70
N GLY A 16 2.37 -10.77 5.70
CA GLY A 16 1.07 -10.91 5.04
C GLY A 16 -0.04 -10.08 5.66
N GLU A 17 0.22 -9.42 6.80
CA GLU A 17 -0.74 -8.49 7.42
C GLU A 17 -0.91 -7.23 6.55
N GLN A 18 -2.12 -6.69 6.52
CA GLN A 18 -2.45 -5.45 5.85
C GLN A 18 -2.77 -4.37 6.87
N VAL A 19 -2.15 -3.21 6.71
CA VAL A 19 -2.28 -2.05 7.59
C VAL A 19 -2.76 -0.86 6.79
N ASP A 20 -3.95 -0.38 7.11
CA ASP A 20 -4.52 0.83 6.53
C ASP A 20 -4.16 2.07 7.38
N GLY A 21 -3.84 3.17 6.71
CA GLY A 21 -3.58 4.45 7.39
C GLY A 21 -3.25 5.57 6.42
N GLU A 22 -3.12 6.79 6.94
CA GLU A 22 -2.70 7.94 6.15
C GLU A 22 -1.20 8.17 6.30
N VAL A 23 -0.50 8.47 5.21
CA VAL A 23 0.94 8.77 5.28
C VAL A 23 1.17 10.04 6.10
N ALA A 24 1.78 9.89 7.28
CA ALA A 24 2.13 11.01 8.15
C ALA A 24 3.53 11.58 7.82
N MET A 25 4.49 10.69 7.58
CA MET A 25 5.88 11.03 7.28
C MET A 25 6.52 9.90 6.49
N ILE A 26 7.49 10.24 5.65
CA ILE A 26 8.30 9.27 4.92
C ILE A 26 9.76 9.61 5.15
N ASP A 27 10.48 8.74 5.84
CA ASP A 27 11.93 8.72 5.76
C ASP A 27 12.32 7.66 4.74
N GLN A 28 12.80 8.07 3.57
CA GLN A 28 13.05 7.15 2.45
C GLN A 28 14.10 6.06 2.75
N SER A 29 14.88 6.21 3.81
CA SER A 29 15.95 5.26 4.17
C SER A 29 15.54 4.29 5.29
N THR A 30 14.64 4.71 6.18
CA THR A 30 14.44 4.05 7.47
C THR A 30 13.03 3.53 7.65
N TYR A 31 12.01 4.39 7.53
CA TYR A 31 10.63 4.03 7.86
C TYR A 31 9.56 4.86 7.13
N LEU A 32 8.36 4.29 7.09
CA LEU A 32 7.11 4.93 6.71
C LEU A 32 6.25 5.12 7.96
N CYS A 33 5.78 6.35 8.20
CA CYS A 33 4.82 6.62 9.27
C CYS A 33 3.41 6.66 8.73
N LEU A 34 2.51 5.91 9.36
CA LEU A 34 1.08 5.97 9.10
C LEU A 34 0.35 6.56 10.30
N ARG A 35 -0.66 7.39 10.06
CA ARG A 35 -1.62 7.82 11.06
C ARG A 35 -2.90 6.99 10.91
N ARG A 36 -3.35 6.38 12.00
CA ARG A 36 -4.57 5.56 12.06
C ARG A 36 -5.24 5.76 13.42
N GLU A 37 -6.55 5.99 13.44
CA GLU A 37 -7.37 5.99 14.67
C GLU A 37 -6.82 6.86 15.83
N GLY A 38 -6.10 7.94 15.51
CA GLY A 38 -5.48 8.84 16.50
C GLY A 38 -4.06 8.44 16.93
N GLU A 39 -3.54 7.32 16.45
CA GLU A 39 -2.18 6.83 16.69
C GLU A 39 -1.28 7.02 15.47
N THR A 40 0.04 7.08 15.71
CA THR A 40 1.06 7.10 14.65
C THR A 40 1.87 5.82 14.71
N LEU A 41 1.81 5.03 13.65
CA LEU A 41 2.51 3.77 13.48
C LEU A 41 3.79 3.99 12.68
N TYR A 42 4.91 3.46 13.17
CA TYR A 42 6.20 3.51 12.50
C TYR A 42 6.52 2.15 11.89
N LEU A 43 6.53 2.09 10.56
CA LEU A 43 6.77 0.86 9.81
C LEU A 43 8.16 0.92 9.14
N PRO A 44 9.13 0.11 9.55
CA PRO A 44 10.42 0.06 8.89
C PRO A 44 10.28 -0.51 7.48
N TRP A 45 11.05 -0.01 6.51
CA TRP A 45 10.96 -0.49 5.12
C TRP A 45 11.24 -1.99 4.98
N SER A 46 12.09 -2.55 5.84
CA SER A 46 12.40 -3.98 5.88
C SER A 46 11.19 -4.86 6.20
N ALA A 47 10.15 -4.32 6.86
CA ALA A 47 8.91 -5.02 7.17
C ALA A 47 7.83 -4.84 6.09
N ILE A 48 8.02 -3.90 5.15
CA ILE A 48 7.02 -3.53 4.15
C ILE A 48 7.26 -4.33 2.86
N LYS A 49 6.25 -5.08 2.42
CA LYS A 49 6.25 -5.76 1.14
C LYS A 49 5.84 -4.82 0.01
N CYS A 50 4.75 -4.08 0.18
CA CYS A 50 4.36 -3.02 -0.75
C CYS A 50 3.40 -2.01 -0.10
N VAL A 51 3.32 -0.82 -0.70
CA VAL A 51 2.39 0.24 -0.32
C VAL A 51 1.44 0.48 -1.49
N ARG A 52 0.13 0.48 -1.22
CA ARG A 52 -0.94 0.72 -2.19
C ARG A 52 -1.71 1.97 -1.78
N GLY A 53 -2.17 2.76 -2.72
CA GLY A 53 -2.96 3.95 -2.43
C GLY A 53 -3.48 4.61 -3.71
N PRO A 54 -4.55 5.42 -3.64
CA PRO A 54 -5.18 6.02 -4.80
C PRO A 54 -4.29 7.05 -5.50
N ALA A 55 -3.35 7.67 -4.78
CA ALA A 55 -2.36 8.59 -5.34
C ALA A 55 -1.03 7.92 -5.69
N LEU A 56 -0.90 6.62 -5.45
CA LEU A 56 0.26 5.85 -5.88
C LEU A 56 -0.05 5.26 -7.25
N PRO A 57 0.83 5.42 -8.24
CA PRO A 57 0.73 4.63 -9.46
C PRO A 57 0.62 3.17 -9.05
N GLU A 58 -0.28 2.43 -9.68
CA GLU A 58 -0.37 0.98 -9.53
C GLU A 58 0.96 0.37 -9.95
N ARG A 59 1.97 0.39 -9.08
CA ARG A 59 3.19 -0.40 -9.25
C ARG A 59 2.78 -1.82 -8.92
N GLY A 60 2.14 -2.43 -9.91
CA GLY A 60 2.07 -3.87 -10.06
C GLY A 60 3.50 -4.38 -10.14
N VAL A 61 4.08 -4.70 -8.99
CA VAL A 61 5.20 -5.65 -8.96
C VAL A 61 4.55 -6.98 -9.33
N GLY A 62 4.87 -7.42 -10.55
CA GLY A 62 4.17 -8.48 -11.26
C GLY A 62 3.73 -9.64 -10.37
N SER A 63 2.43 -9.85 -10.34
CA SER A 63 1.82 -11.14 -10.06
C SER A 63 0.46 -11.09 -10.74
N SER A 64 0.40 -11.75 -11.89
CA SER A 64 -0.81 -12.12 -12.61
C SER A 64 -1.77 -12.81 -11.65
N LEU A 65 -2.58 -12.05 -10.93
CA LEU A 65 -3.81 -12.57 -10.37
C LEU A 65 -4.75 -12.65 -11.56
N PRO A 66 -5.34 -13.82 -11.89
CA PRO A 66 -6.30 -13.90 -12.98
C PRO A 66 -7.46 -12.99 -12.62
N GLN A 67 -7.49 -11.85 -13.31
CA GLN A 67 -8.65 -10.99 -13.44
C GLN A 67 -9.76 -11.92 -13.92
N GLY A 68 -10.71 -12.20 -13.04
CA GLY A 68 -11.87 -13.03 -13.34
C GLY A 68 -12.59 -12.41 -14.53
N ASN A 69 -12.25 -12.86 -15.73
CA ASN A 69 -12.94 -12.50 -16.94
C ASN A 69 -14.35 -13.06 -16.80
N ARG A 70 -15.23 -12.12 -16.51
CA ARG A 70 -16.68 -12.18 -16.62
C ARG A 70 -17.00 -12.64 -18.05
N TYR A 71 -17.07 -13.96 -18.27
CA TYR A 71 -17.63 -14.51 -19.50
C TYR A 71 -19.14 -14.25 -19.45
N THR A 72 -19.56 -13.14 -20.03
CA THR A 72 -20.94 -13.00 -20.53
C THR A 72 -20.98 -13.68 -21.90
N PRO A 73 -21.69 -14.81 -22.07
CA PRO A 73 -21.95 -15.32 -23.40
C PRO A 73 -22.99 -14.40 -24.06
N THR A 74 -22.60 -13.76 -25.16
CA THR A 74 -23.54 -13.18 -26.12
C THR A 74 -23.38 -13.93 -27.43
N THR A 75 -24.52 -14.52 -27.81
CA THR A 75 -24.91 -15.15 -29.08
C THR A 75 -24.47 -16.59 -29.29
#